data_AF-A0A257PFX7-F1
#
_entry.id   AF-A0A257PFX7-F1
#
_cell.length_a   1.000
_cell.length_b   1.000
_cell.length_c   1.000
_cell.angle_alpha   90.00
_cell.angle_beta   90.00
_cell.angle_gamma   90.00
#
_symmetry.space_group_name_H-M   'P 1'
#
loop_
_entity.id
_entity.type
_entity.pdbx_description
1 polymer ?
#
loop_
_entity_poly.entity_id
_entity_poly.type
_entity_poly.pdbx_seq_one_letter_code
_entity_poly.pdbx_strand_id
1 'polypeptide(L)'
;PASRRGAQNPEIGLFRNAIFELPPVRNFTNPDQLTLFFGAINRGGDWAPLITALNEVARAVGPRLQFHVLFDEAFFQALETPHKRFDPMADYASYMQMLGAADIAFMPLADTQFNRAKSDLKFIEAGAARVAALASGVVYSDSMQDGKTGLIFHDAMDLRAALLRMLAYPEATRRIADTARAYVADKRMLAYQVAPRMAWYRSLWDRREALNAALKQRMPELFG
;
A
#
# COMPACT_ATOMS: atom_id res chain seq x y z
N PRO A 1 -8.92 -7.04 12.29
CA PRO A 1 -10.17 -6.52 11.66
C PRO A 1 -10.92 -7.55 10.77
N ALA A 2 -10.19 -8.27 9.91
CA ALA A 2 -10.73 -9.27 8.99
C ALA A 2 -11.46 -10.46 9.67
N SER A 3 -10.90 -11.00 10.75
CA SER A 3 -11.44 -12.17 11.46
C SER A 3 -12.77 -11.91 12.20
N ARG A 4 -13.12 -10.66 12.52
CA ARG A 4 -14.33 -10.35 13.30
C ARG A 4 -15.62 -10.30 12.46
N ARG A 5 -15.56 -9.98 11.16
CA ARG A 5 -16.78 -9.83 10.33
C ARG A 5 -17.34 -11.17 9.82
N GLY A 6 -16.47 -12.11 9.44
CA GLY A 6 -16.90 -13.46 9.04
C GLY A 6 -17.58 -14.24 10.18
N ALA A 7 -17.24 -13.93 11.43
CA ALA A 7 -17.87 -14.53 12.61
C ALA A 7 -19.29 -13.99 12.90
N GLN A 8 -19.66 -12.83 12.35
CA GLN A 8 -20.95 -12.17 12.62
C GLN A 8 -21.99 -12.42 11.52
N ASN A 9 -21.56 -12.84 10.33
CA ASN A 9 -22.48 -13.26 9.27
C ASN A 9 -21.87 -14.43 8.46
N PRO A 10 -22.42 -15.66 8.57
CA PRO A 10 -21.91 -16.85 7.89
C PRO A 10 -22.14 -16.83 6.37
N GLU A 11 -22.76 -15.77 5.83
CA GLU A 11 -22.99 -15.54 4.40
C GLU A 11 -21.93 -14.62 3.79
N ILE A 12 -20.94 -14.15 4.57
CA ILE A 12 -19.85 -13.28 4.10
C ILE A 12 -18.55 -14.07 3.96
N GLY A 13 -18.04 -14.17 2.73
CA GLY A 13 -16.70 -14.68 2.44
C GLY A 13 -15.68 -13.55 2.47
N LEU A 14 -14.64 -13.67 3.31
CA LEU A 14 -13.56 -12.69 3.36
C LEU A 14 -12.26 -13.26 2.80
N PHE A 15 -11.76 -12.61 1.76
CA PHE A 15 -10.49 -12.95 1.12
C PHE A 15 -9.56 -11.75 1.20
N ARG A 16 -8.31 -11.99 1.63
CA ARG A 16 -7.31 -10.92 1.71
C ARG A 16 -6.99 -10.41 0.32
N ASN A 17 -6.64 -9.13 0.21
CA ASN A 17 -6.10 -8.57 -1.03
C ASN A 17 -4.87 -9.38 -1.49
N ALA A 18 -4.76 -9.52 -2.80
CA ALA A 18 -3.72 -10.30 -3.47
C ALA A 18 -3.43 -9.70 -4.85
N ILE A 19 -2.25 -10.01 -5.38
CA ILE A 19 -1.82 -9.58 -6.72
C ILE A 19 -1.89 -10.75 -7.71
N PHE A 20 -2.10 -10.42 -8.99
CA PHE A 20 -2.20 -11.42 -10.06
C PHE A 20 -0.83 -11.92 -10.50
N GLU A 21 0.12 -11.01 -10.59
CA GLU A 21 1.47 -11.25 -11.09
C GLU A 21 2.48 -10.38 -10.37
N LEU A 22 3.75 -10.79 -10.41
CA LEU A 22 4.86 -9.98 -9.93
C LEU A 22 5.44 -9.22 -11.12
N PRO A 23 5.36 -7.88 -11.15
CA PRO A 23 5.91 -7.11 -12.26
C PRO A 23 7.44 -7.27 -12.33
N PRO A 24 8.04 -7.09 -13.52
CA PRO A 24 9.49 -7.14 -13.67
C PRO A 24 10.15 -6.08 -12.79
N VAL A 25 11.29 -6.45 -12.25
CA VAL A 25 12.08 -5.61 -11.36
C VAL A 25 12.85 -4.56 -12.16
N ARG A 26 12.73 -3.27 -11.84
CA ARG A 26 13.39 -2.17 -12.59
C ARG A 26 13.97 -1.04 -11.74
N ASN A 27 13.99 -1.19 -10.41
CA ASN A 27 14.40 -0.17 -9.46
C ASN A 27 15.74 -0.50 -8.75
N PHE A 28 16.17 0.40 -7.86
CA PHE A 28 17.47 0.41 -7.20
C PHE A 28 18.64 0.40 -8.20
N THR A 29 18.49 1.14 -9.31
CA THR A 29 19.48 1.20 -10.39
C THR A 29 20.62 2.17 -10.10
N ASN A 30 20.40 3.13 -9.20
CA ASN A 30 21.41 4.09 -8.76
C ASN A 30 21.42 4.19 -7.22
N PRO A 31 22.41 3.62 -6.52
CA PRO A 31 22.46 3.68 -5.06
C PRO A 31 22.71 5.11 -4.51
N ASP A 32 23.24 6.02 -5.32
CA ASP A 32 23.46 7.42 -4.92
C ASP A 32 22.21 8.30 -5.08
N GLN A 33 21.14 7.78 -5.69
CA GLN A 33 19.91 8.52 -5.91
C GLN A 33 18.68 7.60 -5.80
N LEU A 34 17.91 7.77 -4.73
CA LEU A 34 16.67 7.02 -4.54
C LEU A 34 15.44 7.88 -4.89
N THR A 35 14.45 7.25 -5.50
CA THR A 35 13.16 7.85 -5.83
C THR A 35 12.09 7.42 -4.84
N LEU A 36 11.49 8.39 -4.16
CA LEU A 36 10.30 8.22 -3.31
C LEU A 36 9.05 8.51 -4.14
N PHE A 37 8.19 7.51 -4.24
CA PHE A 37 6.92 7.59 -4.95
C PHE A 37 5.75 7.86 -4.00
N PHE A 38 4.89 8.81 -4.37
CA PHE A 38 3.63 9.09 -3.70
C PHE A 38 2.50 9.21 -4.72
N GLY A 39 1.73 8.13 -4.88
CA GLY A 39 0.50 8.13 -5.68
C GLY A 39 -0.73 8.13 -4.79
N ALA A 40 -1.47 9.23 -4.74
CA ALA A 40 -2.65 9.33 -3.89
C ALA A 40 -3.64 10.39 -4.36
N ILE A 41 -4.93 10.17 -4.09
CA ILE A 41 -6.01 11.12 -4.41
C ILE A 41 -6.62 11.59 -3.09
N ASN A 42 -6.77 12.91 -2.93
CA ASN A 42 -7.42 13.57 -1.79
C ASN A 42 -6.83 13.19 -0.42
N ARG A 43 -5.50 13.22 -0.28
CA ARG A 43 -4.79 12.80 0.95
C ARG A 43 -4.14 13.94 1.73
N GLY A 44 -4.58 15.18 1.54
CA GLY A 44 -4.07 16.37 2.24
C GLY A 44 -3.92 16.17 3.75
N GLY A 45 -4.96 15.66 4.43
CA GLY A 45 -4.92 15.43 5.87
C GLY A 45 -3.96 14.32 6.33
N ASP A 46 -3.53 13.44 5.43
CA ASP A 46 -2.59 12.35 5.71
C ASP A 46 -1.14 12.85 5.67
N TRP A 47 -0.79 13.64 4.64
CA TRP A 47 0.60 14.05 4.41
C TRP A 47 0.94 15.44 4.97
N ALA A 48 -0.03 16.35 5.13
CA ALA A 48 0.25 17.74 5.54
C ALA A 48 1.05 17.85 6.85
N PRO A 49 0.77 17.06 7.91
CA PRO A 49 1.57 17.11 9.14
C PRO A 49 3.02 16.63 8.97
N LEU A 50 3.33 15.95 7.87
CA LEU A 50 4.62 15.30 7.61
C LEU A 50 5.49 16.07 6.61
N ILE A 51 4.94 17.09 5.95
CA ILE A 51 5.62 17.78 4.84
C ILE A 51 6.91 18.47 5.27
N THR A 52 6.93 19.08 6.47
CA THR A 52 8.12 19.72 7.03
C THR A 52 9.27 18.72 7.17
N ALA A 53 9.00 17.52 7.70
CA ALA A 53 10.01 16.47 7.83
C ALA A 53 10.54 16.01 6.46
N LEU A 54 9.68 15.86 5.46
CA LEU A 54 10.09 15.52 4.10
C LEU A 54 11.00 16.59 3.48
N ASN A 55 10.64 17.87 3.64
CA ASN A 55 11.42 19.00 3.11
C ASN A 55 12.77 19.15 3.84
N GLU A 56 12.82 18.90 5.15
CA GLU A 56 14.09 18.85 5.88
C GLU A 56 15.03 17.76 5.36
N VAL A 57 14.51 16.56 5.09
CA VAL A 57 15.31 15.48 4.50
C VAL A 57 15.75 15.85 3.09
N ALA A 58 14.84 16.32 2.24
CA ALA A 58 15.15 16.73 0.87
C ALA A 58 16.26 17.79 0.82
N ARG A 59 16.21 18.78 1.71
CA ARG A 59 17.25 19.82 1.83
C ARG A 59 18.59 19.25 2.31
N ALA A 60 18.57 18.31 3.26
CA ALA A 60 19.79 17.73 3.82
C ALA A 60 20.53 16.81 2.84
N VAL A 61 19.80 16.08 1.99
CA VAL A 61 20.38 15.06 1.09
C VAL A 61 20.46 15.52 -0.38
N GLY A 62 19.80 16.63 -0.72
CA GLY A 62 19.82 17.23 -2.06
C GLY A 62 19.42 16.23 -3.16
N PRO A 63 20.24 16.07 -4.22
CA PRO A 63 19.91 15.24 -5.38
C PRO A 63 19.84 13.74 -5.09
N ARG A 64 20.23 13.30 -3.88
CA ARG A 64 20.12 11.89 -3.46
C ARG A 64 18.67 11.43 -3.27
N LEU A 65 17.74 12.35 -3.04
CA LEU A 65 16.31 12.05 -2.91
C LEU A 65 15.54 12.73 -4.04
N GLN A 66 14.91 11.89 -4.88
CA GLN A 66 13.97 12.31 -5.91
C GLN A 66 12.54 12.00 -5.45
N PHE A 67 11.59 12.83 -5.86
CA PHE A 67 10.16 12.58 -5.63
C PHE A 67 9.45 12.32 -6.95
N HIS A 68 8.61 11.29 -6.98
CA HIS A 68 7.65 11.08 -8.06
C HIS A 68 6.24 11.10 -7.49
N VAL A 69 5.48 12.13 -7.82
CA VAL A 69 4.13 12.36 -7.31
C VAL A 69 3.11 12.06 -8.40
N LEU A 70 2.10 11.27 -8.06
CA LEU A 70 0.99 10.95 -8.94
C LEU A 70 -0.33 11.41 -8.30
N PHE A 71 -1.16 12.11 -9.07
CA PHE A 71 -2.47 12.69 -8.73
C PHE A 71 -2.48 13.87 -7.73
N ASP A 72 -1.68 13.86 -6.66
CA ASP A 72 -1.75 14.89 -5.60
C ASP A 72 -0.88 16.11 -5.93
N GLU A 73 -1.41 17.05 -6.72
CA GLU A 73 -0.68 18.29 -7.06
C GLU A 73 -0.36 19.13 -5.83
N ALA A 74 -1.24 19.16 -4.82
CA ALA A 74 -0.99 19.92 -3.59
C ALA A 74 0.23 19.40 -2.83
N PHE A 75 0.39 18.07 -2.73
CA PHE A 75 1.61 17.47 -2.18
C PHE A 75 2.83 17.82 -3.03
N PHE A 76 2.72 17.72 -4.36
CA PHE A 76 3.82 18.08 -5.27
C PHE A 76 4.27 19.53 -5.09
N GLN A 77 3.35 20.48 -4.99
CA GLN A 77 3.68 21.90 -4.79
C GLN A 77 4.30 22.17 -3.42
N ALA A 78 3.87 21.44 -2.38
CA ALA A 78 4.39 21.60 -1.03
C ALA A 78 5.83 21.07 -0.83
N LEU A 79 6.34 20.25 -1.76
CA LEU A 79 7.73 19.78 -1.74
C LEU A 79 8.71 20.91 -2.13
N GLU A 80 9.62 21.27 -1.22
CA GLU A 80 10.62 22.33 -1.40
C GLU A 80 11.93 21.81 -2.01
N THR A 81 11.84 21.20 -3.19
CA THR A 81 13.01 20.70 -3.92
C THR A 81 12.78 20.75 -5.43
N PRO A 82 13.84 20.98 -6.24
CA PRO A 82 13.74 20.82 -7.69
C PRO A 82 13.74 19.35 -8.12
N HIS A 83 14.08 18.43 -7.22
CA HIS A 83 14.22 16.99 -7.46
C HIS A 83 12.88 16.27 -7.37
N LYS A 84 11.91 16.72 -8.18
CA LYS A 84 10.54 16.21 -8.16
C LYS A 84 9.92 16.18 -9.55
N ARG A 85 9.10 15.16 -9.80
CA ARG A 85 8.26 15.00 -10.99
C ARG A 85 6.80 14.80 -10.58
N PHE A 86 5.90 15.31 -11.41
CA PHE A 86 4.45 15.16 -11.25
C PHE A 86 3.82 14.51 -12.48
N ASP A 87 2.90 13.58 -12.25
CA ASP A 87 1.97 13.08 -13.26
C ASP A 87 0.52 13.27 -12.75
N PRO A 88 -0.36 13.93 -13.51
CA PRO A 88 -1.71 14.25 -13.04
C PRO A 88 -2.67 13.06 -13.11
N MET A 89 -2.39 12.08 -13.96
CA MET A 89 -3.26 10.95 -14.20
C MET A 89 -2.48 9.72 -14.66
N ALA A 90 -2.96 8.54 -14.28
CA ALA A 90 -2.46 7.27 -14.78
C ALA A 90 -3.58 6.24 -14.76
N ASP A 91 -3.59 5.33 -15.74
CA ASP A 91 -4.28 4.07 -15.57
C ASP A 91 -3.51 3.15 -14.60
N TYR A 92 -4.10 2.02 -14.24
CA TYR A 92 -3.49 1.11 -13.27
C TYR A 92 -2.15 0.54 -13.76
N ALA A 93 -2.03 0.22 -15.05
CA ALA A 93 -0.81 -0.32 -15.61
C ALA A 93 0.33 0.70 -15.54
N SER A 94 0.06 1.95 -15.92
CA SER A 94 1.02 3.06 -15.83
C SER A 94 1.37 3.37 -14.38
N TYR A 95 0.40 3.35 -13.46
CA TYR A 95 0.65 3.47 -12.02
C TYR A 95 1.63 2.40 -11.53
N MET A 96 1.41 1.12 -11.86
CA MET A 96 2.31 0.04 -11.45
C MET A 96 3.71 0.17 -12.08
N GLN A 97 3.81 0.66 -13.31
CA GLN A 97 5.10 0.94 -13.94
C GLN A 97 5.86 2.07 -13.23
N MET A 98 5.17 3.16 -12.89
CA MET A 98 5.76 4.29 -12.16
C MET A 98 6.17 3.87 -10.74
N LEU A 99 5.30 3.16 -10.02
CA LEU A 99 5.62 2.59 -8.72
C LEU A 99 6.85 1.68 -8.81
N GLY A 100 6.89 0.75 -9.76
CA GLY A 100 8.01 -0.18 -9.94
C GLY A 100 9.30 0.42 -10.48
N ALA A 101 9.28 1.68 -10.93
CA ALA A 101 10.46 2.45 -11.27
C ALA A 101 11.05 3.20 -10.06
N ALA A 102 10.29 3.31 -8.95
CA ALA A 102 10.74 3.95 -7.72
C ALA A 102 11.37 2.96 -6.73
N ASP A 103 12.02 3.50 -5.72
CA ASP A 103 12.76 2.73 -4.71
C ASP A 103 12.01 2.67 -3.37
N ILE A 104 11.30 3.74 -3.04
CA ILE A 104 10.55 3.90 -1.79
C ILE A 104 9.09 4.26 -2.11
N ALA A 105 8.13 3.62 -1.45
CA ALA A 105 6.71 3.94 -1.54
C ALA A 105 6.26 4.62 -0.24
N PHE A 106 5.82 5.87 -0.32
CA PHE A 106 5.36 6.63 0.83
C PHE A 106 3.86 6.41 1.08
N MET A 107 3.52 5.94 2.29
CA MET A 107 2.17 5.51 2.65
C MET A 107 1.70 6.09 4.01
N PRO A 108 1.41 7.40 4.09
CA PRO A 108 1.25 8.13 5.35
C PRO A 108 -0.19 8.17 5.92
N LEU A 109 -0.90 7.05 6.01
CA LEU A 109 -2.29 7.09 6.51
C LEU A 109 -2.37 7.71 7.93
N ALA A 110 -3.07 8.83 8.09
CA ALA A 110 -3.33 9.41 9.41
C ALA A 110 -4.29 8.54 10.21
N ASP A 111 -4.23 8.63 11.55
CA ASP A 111 -5.09 7.82 12.41
C ASP A 111 -6.51 8.39 12.52
N THR A 112 -7.32 8.10 11.52
CA THR A 112 -8.74 8.47 11.45
C THR A 112 -9.62 7.23 11.33
N GLN A 113 -10.89 7.33 11.74
CA GLN A 113 -11.86 6.23 11.58
C GLN A 113 -11.94 5.75 10.11
N PHE A 114 -11.89 6.68 9.17
CA PHE A 114 -11.88 6.38 7.74
C PHE A 114 -10.64 5.61 7.30
N ASN A 115 -9.45 6.02 7.76
CA ASN A 115 -8.21 5.35 7.40
C ASN A 115 -8.04 3.99 8.06
N ARG A 116 -8.54 3.79 9.28
CA ARG A 116 -8.57 2.47 9.94
C ARG A 116 -9.39 1.42 9.17
N ALA A 117 -10.30 1.86 8.30
CA ALA A 117 -11.08 0.99 7.42
C ALA A 117 -10.39 0.71 6.07
N LYS A 118 -9.25 1.34 5.77
CA LYS A 118 -8.48 1.08 4.55
C LYS A 118 -7.87 -0.32 4.60
N SER A 119 -7.45 -0.79 3.43
CA SER A 119 -6.77 -2.07 3.28
C SER A 119 -5.28 -1.86 3.07
N ASP A 120 -4.53 -2.96 3.14
CA ASP A 120 -3.09 -3.00 2.95
C ASP A 120 -2.65 -3.06 1.47
N LEU A 121 -3.55 -2.81 0.52
CA LEU A 121 -3.31 -3.03 -0.92
C LEU A 121 -2.02 -2.33 -1.42
N LYS A 122 -1.78 -1.08 -1.02
CA LYS A 122 -0.56 -0.34 -1.42
C LYS A 122 0.74 -1.03 -0.98
N PHE A 123 0.74 -1.68 0.18
CA PHE A 123 1.90 -2.44 0.63
C PHE A 123 2.12 -3.68 -0.24
N ILE A 124 1.05 -4.37 -0.66
CA ILE A 124 1.16 -5.53 -1.55
C ILE A 124 1.64 -5.12 -2.93
N GLU A 125 1.12 -4.01 -3.48
CA GLU A 125 1.56 -3.45 -4.76
C GLU A 125 3.05 -3.03 -4.71
N ALA A 126 3.46 -2.30 -3.67
CA ALA A 126 4.85 -1.92 -3.46
C ALA A 126 5.76 -3.15 -3.32
N GLY A 127 5.37 -4.11 -2.48
CA GLY A 127 6.10 -5.36 -2.32
C GLY A 127 6.21 -6.14 -3.63
N ALA A 128 5.12 -6.30 -4.38
CA ALA A 128 5.13 -6.95 -5.70
C ALA A 128 6.13 -6.29 -6.65
N ALA A 129 6.15 -4.95 -6.66
CA ALA A 129 7.03 -4.12 -7.46
C ALA A 129 8.47 -4.02 -6.93
N ARG A 130 8.81 -4.69 -5.83
CA ARG A 130 10.11 -4.58 -5.13
C ARG A 130 10.43 -3.16 -4.67
N VAL A 131 9.43 -2.42 -4.18
CA VAL A 131 9.60 -1.06 -3.68
C VAL A 131 9.56 -1.09 -2.15
N ALA A 132 10.51 -0.42 -1.49
CA ALA A 132 10.56 -0.40 -0.04
C ALA A 132 9.42 0.46 0.53
N ALA A 133 8.57 -0.14 1.36
CA ALA A 133 7.49 0.57 2.03
C ALA A 133 8.03 1.50 3.12
N LEU A 134 7.64 2.78 3.08
CA LEU A 134 7.78 3.74 4.18
C LEU A 134 6.36 4.19 4.58
N ALA A 135 5.83 3.59 5.64
CA ALA A 135 4.41 3.63 5.95
C ALA A 135 4.14 4.15 7.36
N SER A 136 3.01 4.81 7.59
CA SER A 136 2.53 5.02 8.96
C SER A 136 2.04 3.70 9.56
N GLY A 137 1.88 3.61 10.89
CA GLY A 137 1.40 2.37 11.54
C GLY A 137 -0.06 2.00 11.21
N VAL A 138 -0.89 2.95 10.78
CA VAL A 138 -2.33 2.74 10.54
C VAL A 138 -2.52 1.76 9.38
N VAL A 139 -3.24 0.65 9.63
CA VAL A 139 -3.44 -0.49 8.71
C VAL A 139 -2.19 -1.33 8.45
N TYR A 140 -1.04 -0.70 8.29
CA TYR A 140 0.18 -1.38 7.86
C TYR A 140 0.86 -2.20 8.96
N SER A 141 0.71 -1.83 10.24
CA SER A 141 1.25 -2.64 11.36
C SER A 141 0.66 -4.06 11.43
N ASP A 142 -0.52 -4.29 10.85
CA ASP A 142 -1.14 -5.63 10.78
C ASP A 142 -0.52 -6.53 9.69
N SER A 143 0.19 -5.94 8.72
CA SER A 143 0.62 -6.61 7.49
C SER A 143 2.12 -6.55 7.22
N MET A 144 2.79 -5.52 7.73
CA MET A 144 4.23 -5.30 7.60
C MET A 144 4.97 -5.75 8.85
N GLN A 145 6.19 -6.26 8.65
CA GLN A 145 7.17 -6.44 9.72
C GLN A 145 8.19 -5.29 9.62
N ASP A 146 8.16 -4.40 10.61
CA ASP A 146 9.06 -3.25 10.66
C ASP A 146 10.54 -3.68 10.61
N GLY A 147 11.34 -2.92 9.87
CA GLY A 147 12.75 -3.22 9.56
C GLY A 147 12.99 -4.41 8.64
N LYS A 148 11.96 -5.19 8.27
CA LYS A 148 12.08 -6.40 7.44
C LYS A 148 11.39 -6.28 6.10
N THR A 149 10.11 -5.94 6.07
CA THR A 149 9.32 -5.81 4.82
C THR A 149 8.98 -4.35 4.49
N GLY A 150 9.42 -3.41 5.33
CA GLY A 150 9.32 -1.97 5.16
C GLY A 150 9.75 -1.29 6.45
N LEU A 151 9.67 0.04 6.49
CA LEU A 151 9.81 0.82 7.70
C LEU A 151 8.46 1.44 8.08
N ILE A 152 8.11 1.31 9.35
CA ILE A 152 6.92 1.93 9.94
C ILE A 152 7.36 3.15 10.72
N PHE A 153 6.69 4.28 10.48
CA PHE A 153 6.87 5.50 11.27
C PHE A 153 5.59 5.86 12.03
N HIS A 154 5.76 6.52 13.18
CA HIS A 154 4.64 6.94 14.04
C HIS A 154 4.34 8.44 13.99
N ASP A 155 5.35 9.26 13.70
CA ASP A 155 5.25 10.71 13.63
C ASP A 155 6.26 11.30 12.63
N ALA A 156 6.32 12.64 12.55
CA ALA A 156 7.20 13.35 11.64
C ALA A 156 8.70 13.16 11.96
N MET A 157 9.06 13.02 13.24
CA MET A 157 10.45 12.82 13.66
C MET A 157 10.92 11.41 13.27
N ASP A 158 10.07 10.42 13.49
CA ASP A 158 10.31 9.03 13.12
C ASP A 158 10.38 8.87 11.59
N LEU A 159 9.47 9.52 10.85
CA LEU A 159 9.51 9.59 9.39
C LEU A 159 10.87 10.10 8.89
N ARG A 160 11.33 11.24 9.45
CA ARG A 160 12.61 11.84 9.09
C ARG A 160 13.77 10.87 9.34
N ALA A 161 13.80 10.23 10.50
CA ALA A 161 14.85 9.27 10.85
C ALA A 161 14.83 8.03 9.93
N ALA A 162 13.65 7.46 9.67
CA ALA A 162 13.46 6.31 8.80
C ALA A 162 13.91 6.61 7.36
N LEU A 163 13.50 7.76 6.80
CA LEU A 163 13.87 8.15 5.44
C LEU A 163 15.37 8.44 5.31
N LEU A 164 15.98 9.14 6.26
CA LEU A 164 17.43 9.35 6.29
C LEU A 164 18.19 8.02 6.36
N ARG A 165 17.73 7.07 7.17
CA ARG A 165 18.31 5.73 7.24
C ARG A 165 18.21 5.00 5.90
N MET A 166 17.07 5.07 5.23
CA MET A 166 16.89 4.44 3.92
C MET A 166 17.85 5.00 2.87
N LEU A 167 18.07 6.32 2.89
CA LEU A 167 18.96 7.04 1.97
C LEU A 167 20.44 6.83 2.30
N ALA A 168 20.80 6.70 3.57
CA ALA A 168 22.17 6.44 4.01
C ALA A 168 22.63 5.01 3.68
N TYR A 169 21.71 4.06 3.66
CA TYR A 169 22.00 2.63 3.44
C TYR A 169 21.13 2.05 2.30
N PRO A 170 21.32 2.48 1.03
CA PRO A 170 20.49 2.06 -0.10
C PRO A 170 20.46 0.54 -0.30
N GLU A 171 21.58 -0.16 -0.07
CA GLU A 171 21.61 -1.62 -0.12
C GLU A 171 20.78 -2.29 0.98
N ALA A 172 20.68 -1.69 2.17
CA ALA A 172 19.81 -2.19 3.22
C ALA A 172 18.33 -1.96 2.85
N THR A 173 18.02 -0.80 2.27
CA THR A 173 16.68 -0.47 1.76
C THR A 173 16.25 -1.42 0.65
N ARG A 174 17.17 -1.77 -0.27
CA ARG A 174 16.94 -2.78 -1.30
C ARG A 174 16.62 -4.15 -0.71
N ARG A 175 17.36 -4.60 0.31
CA ARG A 175 17.08 -5.87 1.01
C ARG A 175 15.70 -5.90 1.69
N ILE A 176 15.25 -4.78 2.22
CA ILE A 176 13.88 -4.64 2.77
C ILE A 176 12.85 -4.85 1.64
N ALA A 177 13.08 -4.23 0.48
CA ALA A 177 12.21 -4.37 -0.68
C ALA A 177 12.22 -5.80 -1.27
N ASP A 178 13.39 -6.46 -1.32
CA ASP A 178 13.53 -7.88 -1.71
C ASP A 178 12.71 -8.78 -0.77
N THR A 179 12.81 -8.54 0.54
CA THR A 179 12.06 -9.30 1.56
C THR A 179 10.55 -9.07 1.44
N ALA A 180 10.12 -7.84 1.17
CA ALA A 180 8.71 -7.51 0.91
C ALA A 180 8.19 -8.23 -0.35
N ARG A 181 8.97 -8.24 -1.43
CA ARG A 181 8.63 -8.97 -2.67
C ARG A 181 8.52 -10.46 -2.44
N ALA A 182 9.46 -11.06 -1.71
CA ALA A 182 9.43 -12.47 -1.35
C ALA A 182 8.17 -12.80 -0.51
N TYR A 183 7.82 -11.96 0.45
CA TYR A 183 6.58 -12.11 1.22
C TYR A 183 5.33 -12.07 0.33
N VAL A 184 5.26 -11.13 -0.62
CA VAL A 184 4.11 -11.04 -1.54
C VAL A 184 4.03 -12.26 -2.44
N ALA A 185 5.17 -12.69 -3.00
CA ALA A 185 5.27 -13.87 -3.83
C ALA A 185 4.82 -15.16 -3.11
N ASP A 186 5.14 -15.29 -1.82
CA ASP A 186 4.84 -16.48 -1.03
C ASP A 186 3.42 -16.44 -0.42
N LYS A 187 2.93 -15.27 -0.01
CA LYS A 187 1.71 -15.17 0.81
C LYS A 187 0.55 -14.42 0.17
N ARG A 188 0.79 -13.60 -0.86
CA ARG A 188 -0.19 -12.61 -1.37
C ARG A 188 -0.48 -12.74 -2.87
N MET A 189 -0.20 -13.88 -3.48
CA MET A 189 -0.62 -14.19 -4.85
C MET A 189 -2.10 -14.59 -4.89
N LEU A 190 -2.84 -14.12 -5.90
CA LEU A 190 -4.22 -14.51 -6.12
C LEU A 190 -4.34 -16.00 -6.47
N ALA A 191 -3.32 -16.57 -7.12
CA ALA A 191 -3.26 -17.99 -7.48
C ALA A 191 -3.55 -18.91 -6.27
N TYR A 192 -3.07 -18.55 -5.08
CA TYR A 192 -3.30 -19.32 -3.84
C TYR A 192 -4.72 -19.20 -3.30
N GLN A 193 -5.47 -18.20 -3.77
CA GLN A 193 -6.84 -17.94 -3.35
C GLN A 193 -7.89 -18.49 -4.32
N VAL A 194 -7.50 -18.98 -5.50
CA VAL A 194 -8.45 -19.48 -6.51
C VAL A 194 -9.29 -20.63 -5.97
N ALA A 195 -8.65 -21.68 -5.46
CA ALA A 195 -9.34 -22.84 -4.92
C ALA A 195 -10.30 -22.48 -3.75
N PRO A 196 -9.88 -21.78 -2.68
CA PRO A 196 -10.80 -21.43 -1.59
C PRO A 196 -11.91 -20.47 -2.03
N ARG A 197 -11.67 -19.54 -2.98
CA ARG A 197 -12.73 -18.69 -3.53
C ARG A 197 -13.76 -19.50 -4.33
N MET A 198 -13.31 -20.42 -5.18
CA MET A 198 -14.20 -21.32 -5.92
C MET A 198 -15.02 -22.20 -4.99
N ALA A 199 -14.40 -22.76 -3.94
CA ALA A 199 -15.09 -23.55 -2.94
C ALA A 199 -16.16 -22.73 -2.22
N TRP A 200 -15.86 -21.48 -1.88
CA TRP A 200 -16.84 -20.55 -1.31
C TRP A 200 -18.02 -20.29 -2.24
N TYR A 201 -17.77 -19.94 -3.51
CA TYR A 201 -18.84 -19.71 -4.49
C TYR A 201 -19.72 -20.94 -4.72
N ARG A 202 -19.11 -22.14 -4.81
CA ARG A 202 -19.86 -23.41 -4.87
C ARG A 202 -20.73 -23.61 -3.62
N SER A 203 -20.19 -23.33 -2.43
CA SER A 203 -20.97 -23.43 -1.19
C SER A 203 -22.18 -22.49 -1.14
N LEU A 204 -22.09 -21.30 -1.78
CA LEU A 204 -23.22 -20.38 -1.89
C LEU A 204 -24.27 -20.93 -2.84
N TRP A 205 -23.85 -21.50 -3.97
CA TRP A 205 -24.75 -22.13 -4.93
C TRP A 205 -25.48 -23.35 -4.36
N ASP A 206 -24.77 -24.19 -3.63
CA ASP A 206 -25.34 -25.40 -3.00
C ASP A 206 -26.37 -25.02 -1.92
N ARG A 207 -26.14 -23.91 -1.21
CA ARG A 207 -27.04 -23.39 -0.15
C ARG A 207 -28.06 -22.36 -0.66
N ARG A 208 -28.17 -22.13 -1.97
CA ARG A 208 -28.93 -21.01 -2.55
C ARG A 208 -30.38 -20.93 -2.07
N GLU A 209 -31.05 -22.07 -1.88
CA GLU A 209 -32.46 -22.09 -1.44
C GLU A 209 -32.60 -21.58 0.00
N ALA A 210 -31.75 -22.07 0.90
CA ALA A 210 -31.72 -21.60 2.28
C ALA A 210 -31.34 -20.12 2.39
N LEU A 211 -30.36 -19.67 1.59
CA LEU A 211 -29.95 -18.27 1.53
C LEU A 211 -31.07 -17.36 1.00
N ASN A 212 -31.81 -17.80 -0.03
CA ASN A 212 -32.96 -17.06 -0.57
C ASN A 212 -34.11 -16.98 0.43
N ALA A 213 -34.39 -18.06 1.17
CA ALA A 213 -35.39 -18.04 2.24
C ALA A 213 -34.99 -17.07 3.36
N ALA A 214 -33.73 -17.08 3.79
CA ALA A 214 -33.21 -16.15 4.79
C ALA A 214 -33.27 -14.69 4.29
N LEU A 215 -32.95 -14.44 3.02
CA LEU A 215 -33.07 -13.12 2.41
C LEU A 215 -34.53 -12.64 2.40
N LYS A 216 -35.49 -13.48 2.00
CA LYS A 216 -36.93 -13.17 2.04
C LYS A 216 -37.43 -12.83 3.44
N GLN A 217 -36.95 -13.51 4.48
CA GLN A 217 -37.31 -13.20 5.86
C GLN A 217 -36.75 -11.86 6.33
N ARG A 218 -35.53 -11.51 5.92
CA ARG A 218 -34.87 -10.26 6.31
C ARG A 218 -35.41 -9.04 5.55
N MET A 219 -35.82 -9.23 4.29
CA MET A 219 -36.23 -8.17 3.37
C MET A 219 -37.44 -8.61 2.54
N PRO A 220 -38.62 -8.81 3.16
CA PRO A 220 -39.82 -9.27 2.46
C PRO A 220 -40.26 -8.32 1.34
N GLU A 221 -39.98 -7.03 1.45
CA GLU A 221 -40.30 -5.98 0.48
C GLU A 221 -39.59 -6.14 -0.88
N LEU A 222 -38.50 -6.92 -0.97
CA LEU A 222 -37.82 -7.20 -2.23
C LEU A 222 -38.50 -8.28 -3.08
N PHE A 223 -39.51 -8.94 -2.53
CA PHE A 223 -40.16 -10.12 -3.14
C PHE A 223 -41.69 -9.95 -3.29
N GLY A 224 -42.20 -8.73 -3.09
CA GLY A 224 -43.60 -8.34 -3.27
C GLY A 224 -43.84 -7.59 -4.57
#